data_AF-A0A2V9WDF3-F1
#
_entry.id   AF-A0A2V9WDF3-F1
#
_cell.length_a   1.000
_cell.length_b   1.000
_cell.length_c   1.000
_cell.angle_alpha   90.00
_cell.angle_beta   90.00
_cell.angle_gamma   90.00
#
_symmetry.space_group_name_H-M   'P 1'
#
loop_
_entity.id
_entity.type
_entity.pdbx_description
1 polymer ?
#
loop_
_entity_poly.entity_id
_entity_poly.type
_entity_poly.pdbx_seq_one_letter_code
_entity_poly.pdbx_strand_id
1 'polypeptide(L)' 'MNREYHKGYSQELHRDMESLVFGHAGMPIVVFPTSQGKFFEYE' A
#
# COMPACT_ATOMS: atom_id res chain seq x y z
N MET A 1 12.63 -11.40 1.24
CA MET A 1 11.26 -10.85 1.10
C MET A 1 11.38 -9.59 0.27
N ASN A 2 10.85 -9.56 -0.95
CA ASN A 2 10.85 -8.34 -1.75
C ASN A 2 9.87 -7.37 -1.09
N ARG A 3 10.35 -6.16 -0.80
CA ARG A 3 9.59 -5.07 -0.19
C ARG A 3 9.80 -3.84 -1.04
N GLU A 4 8.73 -3.38 -1.66
CA GLU A 4 8.76 -2.24 -2.57
C GLU A 4 7.82 -1.16 -2.03
N TYR A 5 8.35 0.05 -1.91
CA TYR A 5 7.60 1.22 -1.46
C TYR A 5 7.22 2.07 -2.67
N HIS A 6 5.94 2.38 -2.78
CA HIS A 6 5.41 3.26 -3.81
C HIS A 6 4.69 4.44 -3.18
N LYS A 7 5.00 5.64 -3.68
CA LYS A 7 4.30 6.88 -3.35
C LYS A 7 3.79 7.53 -4.65
N GLY A 8 2.53 7.94 -4.65
CA GLY A 8 1.93 8.65 -5.78
C GLY A 8 0.75 9.53 -5.35
N TYR A 9 0.48 10.59 -6.12
CA TYR A 9 -0.65 11.47 -5.85
C TYR A 9 -1.93 10.90 -6.49
N SER A 10 -2.99 10.78 -5.69
CA SER A 10 -4.32 10.41 -6.17
C SER A 10 -5.11 11.66 -6.51
N GLN A 11 -5.49 11.82 -7.78
CA GLN A 11 -6.39 12.88 -8.21
C GLN A 11 -7.78 12.71 -7.59
N GLU A 12 -8.33 11.48 -7.63
CA GLU A 12 -9.66 11.18 -7.07
C GLU A 12 -9.78 11.49 -5.58
N LEU A 13 -8.72 11.20 -4.80
CA LEU A 13 -8.69 11.45 -3.35
C LEU A 13 -8.03 12.76 -2.97
N HIS A 14 -7.54 13.53 -3.95
CA HIS A 14 -6.81 14.79 -3.79
C HIS A 14 -5.70 14.73 -2.71
N ARG A 15 -4.95 13.62 -2.63
CA ARG A 15 -3.89 13.43 -1.63
C ARG A 15 -2.78 12.51 -2.11
N ASP A 16 -1.62 12.64 -1.47
CA ASP A 16 -0.55 11.64 -1.57
C ASP A 16 -1.00 10.32 -0.96
N MET A 17 -0.77 9.24 -1.71
CA MET A 17 -1.03 7.86 -1.31
C MET A 17 0.30 7.11 -1.26
N GLU A 18 0.45 6.29 -0.22
CA GLU A 18 1.64 5.47 0.02
C GLU A 18 1.20 4.00 0.10
N SER A 19 2.00 3.09 -0.45
CA SER A 19 1.74 1.65 -0.41
C SER A 19 3.03 0.84 -0.27
N LEU A 20 2.92 -0.32 0.38
CA LEU A 20 3.96 -1.34 0.42
C LEU A 20 3.48 -2.57 -0.33
N VAL A 21 4.35 -3.09 -1.19
CA VAL A 21 4.14 -4.32 -1.94
C VAL A 21 5.11 -5.38 -1.43
N PHE A 22 4.58 -6.57 -1.19
CA PHE A 22 5.33 -7.72 -0.72
C PHE A 22 5.17 -8.91 -1.66
N GLY A 23 6.24 -9.70 -1.77
CA GLY A 23 6.22 -10.98 -2.50
C GLY A 23 6.77 -10.89 -3.91
N HIS A 24 6.64 -11.99 -4.65
CA HIS A 24 7.17 -12.12 -6.02
C HIS A 24 6.31 -12.98 -6.95
N ALA A 25 5.28 -13.66 -6.42
CA ALA A 25 4.38 -14.56 -7.16
C ALA A 25 3.13 -14.87 -6.30
N GLY A 26 2.08 -15.41 -6.93
CA GLY A 26 0.84 -15.82 -6.27
C GLY A 26 -0.36 -14.95 -6.64
N MET A 27 -1.46 -15.12 -5.91
CA MET A 27 -2.68 -14.33 -6.13
C MET A 27 -2.47 -12.89 -5.59
N PRO A 28 -2.72 -11.85 -6.39
CA PRO A 28 -2.63 -10.47 -5.91
C PRO A 28 -3.75 -10.18 -4.90
N ILE A 29 -3.38 -9.58 -3.77
CA ILE A 29 -4.30 -9.17 -2.71
C ILE A 29 -4.01 -7.71 -2.37
N VAL A 30 -5.06 -6.92 -2.18
CA VAL A 30 -4.97 -5.51 -1.76
C VAL A 30 -5.70 -5.36 -0.44
N VAL A 31 -5.05 -4.73 0.53
CA VAL A 31 -5.60 -4.48 1.87
C VAL A 31 -5.51 -2.99 2.17
N PHE A 32 -6.60 -2.42 2.67
CA PHE A 32 -6.64 -1.04 3.14
C PHE A 32 -6.61 -1.03 4.69
N PRO A 33 -5.83 -0.13 5.31
CA PRO A 33 -5.79 0.02 6.75
C PRO A 33 -7.16 0.39 7.31
N THR A 34 -7.47 -0.14 8.49
CA THR A 34 -8.81 -0.05 9.10
C THR A 34 -8.93 1.15 10.05
N SER A 35 -7.82 1.67 10.58
CA SER A 35 -7.83 2.67 11.67
C SER A 35 -7.37 4.08 11.27
N GLN A 36 -7.47 4.46 9.98
CA GLN A 36 -6.65 5.56 9.41
C GLN A 36 -5.13 5.30 9.55
N GLY A 37 -4.74 4.04 9.79
CA GLY A 37 -3.36 3.63 9.80
C GLY A 37 -2.67 3.91 8.49
N LYS A 38 -1.35 4.03 8.53
CA LYS A 38 -0.54 4.14 7.34
C LYS A 38 -0.31 2.77 6.71
N PHE A 39 0.38 2.76 5.58
CA PHE A 39 0.76 1.58 4.81
C PHE A 39 1.51 0.48 5.59
N PHE A 40 1.98 0.75 6.81
CA PHE A 40 2.70 -0.20 7.66
C PHE A 40 1.82 -0.87 8.73
N GLU A 41 0.50 -0.62 8.76
CA GLU A 41 -0.40 -1.23 9.75
C GLU A 41 -0.46 -2.77 9.68
N TYR A 42 -0.14 -3.34 8.52
CA TYR A 42 -0.12 -4.79 8.25
C TYR A 42 1.28 -5.34 7.95
N GLU A 43 2.35 -4.64 8.32
CA GLU A 43 3.71 -5.21 8.28
C GLU A 43 3.88 -6.33 9.31
#